data_AF-A0A1W9SXE3-F1
#
_entry.id   AF-A0A1W9SXE3-F1
#
_cell.length_a   1.000
_cell.length_b   1.000
_cell.length_c   1.000
_cell.angle_alpha   90.00
_cell.angle_beta   90.00
_cell.angle_gamma   90.00
#
_symmetry.space_group_name_H-M   'P 1'
#
loop_
_entity.id
_entity.type
_entity.pdbx_description
1 polymer ?
#
loop_
_entity_poly.entity_id
_entity_poly.type
_entity_poly.pdbx_seq_one_letter_code
_entity_poly.pdbx_strand_id
1 'polypeptide(L)'
;MFNQLKNFKTFPKSVKNSIILVFFQWIFLCILFYVLFASTEFPLRQIGAGGLCCLCVITFKSWARILCILSNIMIIIIALTLFLTFFMAGEMTFAIYSGSIVIIFACSTYFLFLKETAVFFKNFSENNKNE
;
A
#
# COMPACT_ATOMS: atom_id res chain seq x y z
N MET A 1 -18.41 -8.38 4.56
CA MET A 1 -17.02 -7.88 4.41
C MET A 1 -16.13 -8.26 5.61
N PHE A 2 -16.48 -7.93 6.86
CA PHE A 2 -15.66 -8.27 8.05
C PHE A 2 -15.60 -9.76 8.43
N ASN A 3 -16.54 -10.60 7.97
CA ASN A 3 -16.50 -12.04 8.25
C ASN A 3 -15.28 -12.76 7.64
N GLN A 4 -14.62 -12.20 6.63
CA GLN A 4 -13.43 -12.82 6.03
C GLN A 4 -12.16 -12.66 6.89
N LEU A 5 -12.12 -11.62 7.73
CA LEU A 5 -11.07 -11.43 8.74
C LEU A 5 -11.20 -12.40 9.93
N LYS A 6 -12.33 -13.09 10.07
CA LYS A 6 -12.56 -14.05 11.17
C LYS A 6 -11.56 -15.22 11.13
N ASN A 7 -11.03 -15.52 9.94
CA ASN A 7 -9.99 -16.54 9.70
C ASN A 7 -8.60 -15.92 9.43
N PHE A 8 -8.34 -14.67 9.83
CA PHE A 8 -7.03 -14.04 9.62
C PHE A 8 -5.87 -14.84 10.23
N LYS A 9 -6.13 -15.63 11.28
CA LYS A 9 -5.13 -16.52 11.88
C LYS A 9 -4.70 -17.68 10.98
N THR A 10 -5.53 -18.15 10.06
CA THR A 10 -5.22 -19.29 9.17
C THR A 10 -4.59 -18.88 7.84
N PHE A 11 -4.49 -17.58 7.54
CA PHE A 11 -3.85 -17.12 6.30
C PHE A 11 -2.34 -17.43 6.26
N PRO A 12 -1.77 -17.66 5.07
CA PRO A 12 -0.32 -17.80 4.92
C PRO A 12 0.38 -16.50 5.35
N LYS A 13 1.59 -16.64 5.91
CA LYS A 13 2.36 -15.51 6.47
C LYS A 13 2.57 -14.39 5.44
N SER A 14 2.80 -14.75 4.17
CA SER A 14 2.94 -13.77 3.07
C SER A 14 1.71 -12.87 2.92
N VAL A 15 0.50 -13.44 2.97
CA VAL A 15 -0.75 -12.68 2.86
C VAL A 15 -0.93 -11.75 4.06
N LYS A 16 -0.69 -12.24 5.28
CA LYS A 16 -0.78 -11.39 6.48
C LYS A 16 0.18 -10.22 6.42
N ASN A 17 1.44 -10.49 6.06
CA ASN A 17 2.45 -9.46 5.93
C ASN A 17 2.05 -8.45 4.85
N SER A 18 1.53 -8.90 3.71
CA SER A 18 1.06 -7.99 2.65
C SER A 18 -0.05 -7.06 3.15
N ILE A 19 -1.03 -7.58 3.90
CA ILE A 19 -2.12 -6.77 4.46
C ILE A 19 -1.56 -5.75 5.45
N ILE A 20 -0.74 -6.20 6.41
CA ILE A 20 -0.16 -5.34 7.44
C ILE A 20 0.72 -4.26 6.80
N LEU A 21 1.56 -4.61 5.82
CA LEU A 21 2.41 -3.66 5.10
C LEU A 21 1.59 -2.64 4.31
N VAL A 22 0.48 -3.04 3.68
CA VAL A 22 -0.40 -2.09 2.96
C VAL A 22 -1.06 -1.12 3.94
N PHE A 23 -1.53 -1.57 5.09
CA PHE A 23 -2.05 -0.64 6.10
C PHE A 23 -0.96 0.28 6.65
N PHE A 24 0.20 -0.29 6.98
CA PHE A 24 1.32 0.44 7.54
C PHE A 24 1.86 1.50 6.56
N GLN A 25 2.05 1.17 5.28
CA GLN A 25 2.56 2.12 4.28
C GLN A 25 1.63 3.34 4.12
N TRP A 26 0.31 3.13 4.20
CA TRP A 26 -0.66 4.22 4.01
C TRP A 26 -0.72 5.13 5.23
N ILE A 27 -0.66 4.56 6.44
CA ILE A 27 -0.53 5.34 7.68
C ILE A 27 0.79 6.13 7.66
N PHE A 28 1.88 5.48 7.28
CA PHE A 28 3.20 6.12 7.19
C PHE A 28 3.23 7.23 6.16
N LEU A 29 2.62 7.02 4.98
CA LEU A 29 2.46 8.04 3.96
C LEU A 29 1.68 9.24 4.49
N CYS A 30 0.57 9.03 5.20
CA CYS A 30 -0.21 10.12 5.80
C CYS A 30 0.62 10.92 6.81
N ILE A 31 1.34 10.26 7.71
CA ILE A 31 2.20 10.93 8.70
C ILE A 31 3.28 11.76 8.00
N LEU A 32 3.97 11.20 7.01
CA LEU A 32 5.01 11.94 6.31
C LEU A 32 4.47 13.09 5.46
N PHE A 33 3.28 12.95 4.87
CA PHE A 33 2.64 14.03 4.14
C PHE A 33 2.33 15.21 5.06
N TYR A 34 1.86 14.93 6.27
CA TYR A 34 1.63 15.95 7.31
C TYR A 34 2.94 16.67 7.69
N VAL A 35 4.03 15.91 7.88
CA VAL A 35 5.34 16.47 8.24
C VAL A 35 5.95 17.29 7.09
N LEU A 36 5.84 16.81 5.84
CA LEU A 36 6.47 17.44 4.68
C LEU A 36 5.76 18.70 4.21
N PHE A 37 4.43 18.70 4.23
CA PHE A 37 3.64 19.79 3.63
C PHE A 37 2.97 20.69 4.66
N ALA A 38 3.06 20.36 5.96
CA ALA A 38 2.52 21.14 7.08
C ALA A 38 1.10 21.67 6.84
N SER A 39 0.31 20.97 6.02
CA SER A 39 -0.93 21.51 5.49
C SER A 39 -2.08 21.19 6.45
N THR A 40 -2.78 22.24 6.87
CA THR A 40 -4.10 22.16 7.52
C THR A 40 -5.13 21.46 6.64
N GLU A 41 -4.90 21.42 5.32
CA GLU A 41 -5.66 20.61 4.38
C GLU A 41 -4.91 19.32 4.09
N PHE A 42 -5.22 18.29 4.88
CA PHE A 42 -4.94 16.92 4.46
C PHE A 42 -5.73 16.66 3.17
N PRO A 43 -5.09 16.25 2.06
CA PRO A 43 -5.84 15.91 0.86
C PRO A 43 -6.71 14.69 1.16
N LEU A 44 -8.00 14.91 1.43
CA LEU A 44 -9.03 13.87 1.62
C LEU A 44 -8.96 12.79 0.53
N ARG A 45 -8.50 13.17 -0.66
CA ARG A 45 -8.21 12.27 -1.80
C ARG A 45 -7.19 11.17 -1.47
N GLN A 46 -6.13 11.47 -0.71
CA GLN A 46 -5.10 10.49 -0.32
C GLN A 46 -5.63 9.52 0.74
N ILE A 47 -6.41 10.02 1.70
CA ILE A 47 -7.09 9.17 2.70
C ILE A 47 -8.11 8.26 2.01
N GLY A 48 -8.88 8.79 1.05
CA GLY A 48 -9.82 8.03 0.23
C GLY A 48 -9.12 6.94 -0.59
N ALA A 49 -8.01 7.27 -1.25
CA ALA A 49 -7.22 6.31 -2.02
C ALA A 49 -6.60 5.22 -1.12
N GLY A 50 -6.09 5.59 0.05
CA GLY A 50 -5.55 4.66 1.03
C GLY A 50 -6.61 3.73 1.62
N GLY A 51 -7.76 4.29 1.99
CA GLY A 51 -8.92 3.53 2.43
C GLY A 51 -9.40 2.53 1.36
N LEU A 52 -9.46 2.97 0.09
CA LEU A 52 -9.82 2.10 -1.02
C LEU A 52 -8.81 0.97 -1.21
N CYS A 53 -7.50 1.26 -1.16
CA CYS A 53 -6.46 0.23 -1.26
C CYS A 53 -6.54 -0.79 -0.11
N CYS A 54 -6.77 -0.32 1.12
CA CYS A 54 -6.97 -1.18 2.28
C CYS A 54 -8.21 -2.08 2.13
N LEU A 55 -9.33 -1.52 1.66
CA LEU A 55 -10.55 -2.28 1.37
C LEU A 55 -10.33 -3.29 0.23
N CYS A 56 -9.64 -2.90 -0.84
CA CYS A 56 -9.28 -3.74 -1.96
C CYS A 56 -8.51 -4.99 -1.52
N VAL A 57 -7.53 -4.80 -0.63
CA VAL A 57 -6.72 -5.89 -0.08
C VAL A 57 -7.54 -6.83 0.82
N ILE A 58 -8.49 -6.29 1.61
CA ILE A 58 -9.41 -7.10 2.44
C ILE A 58 -10.42 -7.87 1.60
N THR A 59 -10.74 -7.40 0.39
CA THR A 59 -11.74 -8.03 -0.47
C THR A 59 -11.20 -9.29 -1.18
N PHE A 60 -9.89 -9.57 -1.08
CA PHE A 60 -9.22 -10.74 -1.67
C PHE A 60 -9.49 -10.98 -3.17
N LYS A 61 -9.91 -9.95 -3.91
CA LYS A 61 -10.16 -10.04 -5.36
C LYS A 61 -8.87 -9.87 -6.14
N SER A 62 -8.65 -10.71 -7.15
CA SER A 62 -7.47 -10.65 -8.02
C SER A 62 -7.29 -9.29 -8.70
N TRP A 63 -8.40 -8.67 -9.13
CA TRP A 63 -8.42 -7.33 -9.73
C TRP A 63 -8.03 -6.23 -8.73
N ALA A 64 -8.44 -6.38 -7.46
CA ALA A 64 -8.14 -5.43 -6.41
C ALA A 64 -6.63 -5.44 -6.05
N ARG A 65 -5.98 -6.60 -6.17
CA ARG A 65 -4.52 -6.72 -6.06
C ARG A 65 -3.79 -5.90 -7.12
N ILE A 66 -4.23 -5.99 -8.38
CA ILE A 66 -3.64 -5.26 -9.50
C ILE A 66 -3.78 -3.76 -9.28
N LEU A 67 -4.95 -3.28 -8.86
CA LEU A 67 -5.17 -1.87 -8.53
C LEU A 67 -4.25 -1.38 -7.41
N CYS A 68 -4.08 -2.17 -6.34
CA CYS A 68 -3.20 -1.79 -5.23
C CYS A 68 -1.73 -1.73 -5.67
N ILE A 69 -1.29 -2.68 -6.51
CA ILE A 69 0.07 -2.67 -7.10
C ILE A 69 0.27 -1.43 -7.98
N LEU A 70 -0.68 -1.12 -8.86
CA LEU A 70 -0.61 0.07 -9.72
C LEU A 70 -0.55 1.35 -8.89
N SER A 71 -1.38 1.46 -7.85
CA SER A 71 -1.36 2.60 -6.93
C SER A 71 0.00 2.73 -6.23
N ASN A 72 0.59 1.62 -5.78
CA ASN A 72 1.91 1.65 -5.15
C ASN A 72 2.99 2.12 -6.13
N ILE A 73 2.98 1.64 -7.37
CA ILE A 73 3.94 2.04 -8.41
C ILE A 73 3.84 3.54 -8.69
N MET A 74 2.63 4.09 -8.82
CA MET A 74 2.44 5.52 -9.03
C MET A 74 2.99 6.35 -7.87
N ILE A 75 2.75 5.92 -6.63
CA ILE A 75 3.30 6.58 -5.43
C ILE A 75 4.83 6.50 -5.41
N ILE A 76 5.42 5.36 -5.77
CA ILE A 76 6.87 5.19 -5.87
C ILE A 76 7.47 6.19 -6.88
N ILE A 77 6.86 6.34 -8.07
CA ILE A 77 7.33 7.29 -9.08
C ILE A 77 7.29 8.73 -8.56
N ILE A 78 6.18 9.13 -7.93
CA ILE A 78 6.03 10.46 -7.34
C ILE A 78 7.05 10.69 -6.22
N ALA A 79 7.21 9.72 -5.32
CA ALA A 79 8.14 9.81 -4.20
C ALA A 79 9.61 9.83 -4.67
N LEU A 80 9.95 9.10 -5.74
CA LEU A 80 11.27 9.13 -6.35
C LEU A 80 11.57 10.50 -6.98
N THR A 81 10.56 11.10 -7.64
CA THR A 81 10.70 12.44 -8.22
C THR A 81 10.90 13.49 -7.14
N LEU A 82 10.16 13.39 -6.02
CA LEU A 82 10.36 14.24 -4.85
C LEU A 82 11.74 14.03 -4.22
N PHE A 83 12.18 12.79 -4.09
CA PHE A 83 13.51 12.45 -3.58
C PHE A 83 14.61 13.14 -4.39
N LEU A 84 14.59 13.02 -5.71
CA LEU A 84 15.57 13.66 -6.58
C LEU A 84 15.52 15.19 -6.48
N THR A 85 14.31 15.76 -6.39
CA THR A 85 14.11 17.20 -6.26
C THR A 85 14.71 17.72 -4.95
N PHE A 86 14.42 17.09 -3.81
CA PHE A 86 14.95 17.49 -2.51
C PHE A 86 16.46 17.21 -2.38
N PHE A 87 16.94 16.12 -2.98
CA PHE A 87 18.36 15.82 -3.03
C PHE A 87 19.14 16.89 -3.81
N MET A 88 18.62 17.33 -4.95
CA MET A 88 19.20 18.43 -5.72
C MET A 88 19.09 19.78 -5.01
N ALA A 89 18.04 19.99 -4.22
CA ALA A 89 17.84 21.19 -3.41
C ALA A 89 18.74 21.25 -2.15
N GLY A 90 19.45 20.17 -1.81
CA GLY A 90 20.29 20.08 -0.60
C GLY A 90 19.53 19.84 0.70
N GLU A 91 18.20 19.64 0.62
CA GLU A 91 17.31 19.41 1.77
C GLU A 91 17.32 17.92 2.17
N MET A 92 18.43 17.49 2.79
CA MET A 92 18.71 16.09 3.14
C MET A 92 17.60 15.45 4.00
N THR A 93 16.98 16.21 4.91
CA THR A 93 15.90 15.71 5.77
C THR A 93 14.67 15.28 4.96
N PHE A 94 14.24 16.11 4.01
CA PHE A 94 13.09 15.81 3.15
C PHE A 94 13.40 14.74 2.10
N ALA A 95 14.65 14.68 1.64
CA ALA A 95 15.15 13.59 0.82
C ALA A 95 15.06 12.25 1.57
N ILE A 96 15.49 12.18 2.85
CA ILE A 96 15.39 10.93 3.64
C ILE A 96 13.92 10.51 3.81
N TYR A 97 13.01 11.44 4.09
CA TYR A 97 11.58 11.11 4.22
C TYR A 97 11.00 10.57 2.91
N SER A 98 11.22 11.23 1.79
CA SER A 98 10.75 10.75 0.48
C SER A 98 11.38 9.40 0.08
N GLY A 99 12.66 9.19 0.37
CA GLY A 99 13.34 7.90 0.16
C GLY A 99 12.75 6.76 1.01
N SER A 100 12.37 7.04 2.27
CA SER A 100 11.74 6.04 3.13
C SER A 100 10.37 5.57 2.62
N ILE A 101 9.59 6.48 1.99
CA ILE A 101 8.32 6.15 1.33
C ILE A 101 8.57 5.16 0.19
N VAL A 102 9.58 5.41 -0.65
CA VAL A 102 9.94 4.53 -1.76
C VAL A 102 10.24 3.12 -1.26
N ILE A 103 11.06 2.98 -0.21
CA ILE A 103 11.44 1.67 0.34
C ILE A 103 10.22 0.92 0.86
N ILE A 104 9.37 1.59 1.66
CA ILE A 104 8.19 0.95 2.27
C ILE A 104 7.17 0.51 1.21
N PHE A 105 6.89 1.36 0.22
CA PHE A 105 5.99 1.02 -0.88
C PHE A 105 6.56 -0.07 -1.79
N ALA A 106 7.89 -0.08 -2.01
CA ALA A 106 8.55 -1.14 -2.76
C ALA A 106 8.49 -2.49 -2.03
N CYS A 107 8.76 -2.51 -0.72
CA CYS A 107 8.63 -3.71 0.11
C CYS A 107 7.21 -4.26 0.11
N SER A 108 6.21 -3.40 0.28
CA SER A 108 4.79 -3.78 0.21
C SER A 108 4.42 -4.36 -1.16
N THR A 109 4.87 -3.72 -2.24
CA THR A 109 4.65 -4.18 -3.61
C THR A 109 5.29 -5.55 -3.84
N TYR A 110 6.50 -5.79 -3.31
CA TYR A 110 7.16 -7.09 -3.37
C TYR A 110 6.32 -8.20 -2.71
N PHE A 111 5.78 -7.95 -1.51
CA PHE A 111 4.91 -8.91 -0.83
C PHE A 111 3.57 -9.16 -1.56
N LEU A 112 3.05 -8.14 -2.24
CA LEU A 112 1.87 -8.26 -3.12
C LEU A 112 2.16 -9.05 -4.40
N PHE A 113 3.41 -9.05 -4.89
CA PHE A 113 3.85 -9.79 -6.07
C PHE A 113 4.15 -11.27 -5.82
N LEU A 114 4.37 -11.67 -4.57
CA LEU A 114 4.65 -13.06 -4.22
C LEU A 114 3.58 -14.00 -4.79
N LYS A 115 4.03 -15.06 -5.47
CA LYS A 115 3.16 -16.06 -6.10
C LYS A 115 2.21 -16.71 -5.10
N GLU A 116 2.64 -16.91 -3.86
CA GLU A 116 1.80 -17.43 -2.78
C GLU A 116 0.59 -16.52 -2.49
N THR A 117 0.83 -15.21 -2.39
CA THR A 117 -0.23 -14.20 -2.25
C THR A 117 -1.14 -14.22 -3.47
N ALA A 118 -0.57 -14.40 -4.67
CA ALA A 118 -1.34 -14.44 -5.90
C ALA A 118 -2.27 -15.65 -6.03
N VAL A 119 -1.79 -16.84 -5.67
CA VAL A 119 -2.57 -18.08 -5.68
C VAL A 119 -3.68 -18.02 -4.64
N PHE A 120 -3.39 -17.49 -3.44
CA PHE A 120 -4.40 -17.33 -2.40
C PHE A 120 -5.55 -16.41 -2.84
N PHE A 121 -5.24 -15.24 -3.39
CA PHE A 121 -6.26 -14.31 -3.90
C PHE A 121 -7.09 -14.90 -5.05
N LYS A 122 -6.44 -15.67 -5.94
CA LYS A 122 -7.13 -16.34 -7.05
C LYS A 122 -8.14 -17.38 -6.52
N ASN A 123 -7.68 -18.28 -5.65
CA ASN A 123 -8.53 -19.34 -5.08
C ASN A 123 -9.70 -18.74 -4.28
N PHE A 124 -9.46 -17.66 -3.53
CA PHE A 124 -10.50 -17.00 -2.74
C PHE A 124 -11.52 -16.25 -3.60
N SER A 125 -11.07 -15.66 -4.71
CA SER A 125 -11.94 -14.98 -5.68
C SER A 125 -12.77 -15.96 -6.51
N GLU A 126 -12.27 -17.17 -6.78
CA GLU A 126 -13.00 -18.21 -7.51
C GLU A 126 -14.08 -18.84 -6.62
N ASN A 127 -13.76 -19.12 -5.34
CA ASN A 127 -14.75 -19.63 -4.39
C ASN A 127 -15.93 -18.66 -4.15
N ASN A 128 -15.68 -17.35 -4.06
CA ASN A 128 -16.76 -16.35 -3.90
C ASN A 128 -17.58 -16.08 -5.18
N LYS A 129 -17.19 -16.61 -6.34
CA LYS A 129 -17.98 -16.50 -7.58
C LYS A 129 -18.95 -17.65 -7.78
N ASN A 130 -18.75 -18.75 -7.04
CA ASN A 130 -19.52 -19.98 -7.15
C ASN A 130 -20.56 -20.13 -6.01
N GLU A 131 -20.61 -19.18 -5.08
CA GLU A 131 -21.70 -18.94 -4.12
C GLU A 131 -22.57 -17.77 -4.62
#